data_AF-A0A835XAA6-F1
#
_entry.id   AF-A0A835XAA6-F1
#
_cell.length_a   1.000
_cell.length_b   1.000
_cell.length_c   1.000
_cell.angle_alpha   90.00
_cell.angle_beta   90.00
_cell.angle_gamma   90.00
#
_symmetry.space_group_name_H-M   'P 1'
#
loop_
_entity.id
_entity.type
_entity.pdbx_description
1 polymer ?
#
loop_
_entity_poly.entity_id
_entity_poly.type
_entity_poly.pdbx_seq_one_letter_code
_entity_poly.pdbx_strand_id
1 'polypeptide(L)'
;MEFHPSNLPIGKIFELLDEKGASDAAEEMIRLGFENRKDGFKVLMPKDSKLAKRIGYIMTTSINHGLSQKNQEKNIRYWTYHHDKDHYAIVFISSQVLEELGF
;
A
#
# COMPACT_ATOMS: atom_id res chain seq x y z
N MET A 1 6.64 22.26 -5.23
CA MET A 1 6.55 21.49 -3.98
C MET A 1 7.07 20.10 -4.27
N GLU A 2 7.93 19.57 -3.42
CA GLU A 2 8.43 18.19 -3.57
C GLU A 2 7.33 17.22 -3.10
N PHE A 3 7.00 16.23 -3.92
CA PHE A 3 5.97 15.24 -3.61
C PHE A 3 6.41 14.39 -2.42
N HIS A 4 5.59 14.32 -1.36
CA HIS A 4 5.80 13.40 -0.25
C HIS A 4 4.61 12.42 -0.13
N PRO A 5 4.84 11.10 -0.05
CA PRO A 5 3.75 10.11 -0.04
C PRO A 5 2.78 10.21 1.14
N SER A 6 3.15 10.92 2.22
CA SER A 6 2.24 11.22 3.34
C SER A 6 1.09 12.15 2.96
N ASN A 7 1.22 12.90 1.87
CA ASN A 7 0.22 13.87 1.41
C ASN A 7 -0.88 13.21 0.57
N LEU A 8 -0.71 11.93 0.20
CA LEU A 8 -1.74 11.19 -0.52
C LEU A 8 -2.98 10.98 0.37
N PRO A 9 -4.19 11.14 -0.18
CA PRO A 9 -5.42 10.77 0.53
C PRO A 9 -5.44 9.25 0.77
N ILE A 10 -5.76 8.85 2.00
CA ILE A 10 -5.76 7.44 2.42
C ILE A 10 -7.17 7.05 2.88
N GLY A 11 -7.76 6.06 2.22
CA GLY A 11 -9.10 5.57 2.54
C GLY A 11 -9.10 4.53 3.65
N LYS A 12 -8.01 3.77 3.78
CA LYS A 12 -7.86 2.77 4.83
C LYS A 12 -6.38 2.54 5.21
N ILE A 13 -6.15 2.38 6.50
CA ILE A 13 -4.84 2.10 7.11
C ILE A 13 -4.86 0.67 7.67
N PHE A 14 -3.80 -0.08 7.44
CA PHE A 14 -3.57 -1.42 7.95
C PHE A 14 -2.35 -1.40 8.87
N GLU A 15 -2.53 -1.68 10.15
CA GLU A 15 -1.42 -1.83 11.07
C GLU A 15 -1.05 -3.30 11.18
N LEU A 16 0.17 -3.65 10.77
CA LEU A 16 0.62 -5.02 10.65
C LEU A 16 1.70 -5.32 11.66
N LEU A 17 1.56 -6.45 12.34
CA LEU A 17 2.53 -6.92 13.32
C LEU A 17 3.40 -8.07 12.78
N ASP A 18 2.94 -8.77 11.74
CA ASP A 18 3.61 -9.93 11.18
C ASP A 18 3.33 -10.14 9.69
N GLU A 19 3.94 -11.19 9.13
CA GLU A 19 3.83 -11.60 7.74
C GLU A 19 2.44 -12.12 7.37
N LYS A 20 1.73 -12.76 8.31
CA LYS A 20 0.39 -13.29 8.07
C LYS A 20 -0.60 -12.14 7.88
N GLY A 21 -0.52 -11.12 8.73
CA GLY A 21 -1.31 -9.90 8.59
C GLY A 21 -1.05 -9.21 7.25
N ALA A 22 0.17 -9.31 6.71
CA ALA A 22 0.47 -8.79 5.38
C ALA A 22 -0.29 -9.53 4.27
N SER A 23 -0.33 -10.86 4.31
CA SER A 23 -1.15 -11.62 3.35
C SER A 23 -2.64 -11.28 3.46
N ASP A 24 -3.18 -11.24 4.67
CA ASP A 24 -4.59 -10.94 4.93
C ASP A 24 -4.95 -9.51 4.45
N ALA A 25 -4.09 -8.53 4.72
CA ALA A 25 -4.28 -7.15 4.28
C ALA A 25 -4.19 -6.99 2.76
N ALA A 26 -3.26 -7.69 2.11
CA ALA A 26 -3.13 -7.68 0.66
C ALA A 26 -4.40 -8.23 -0.02
N GLU A 27 -4.92 -9.36 0.46
CA GLU A 27 -6.18 -9.93 -0.05
C GLU A 27 -7.35 -8.95 0.10
N GLU A 28 -7.42 -8.25 1.24
CA GLU A 28 -8.44 -7.24 1.45
C GLU A 28 -8.29 -6.06 0.47
N MET A 29 -7.08 -5.55 0.26
CA MET A 29 -6.83 -4.47 -0.71
C MET A 29 -7.24 -4.88 -2.13
N ILE A 30 -6.92 -6.11 -2.55
CA ILE A 30 -7.34 -6.66 -3.85
C ILE A 30 -8.87 -6.74 -3.93
N ARG A 31 -9.54 -7.18 -2.86
CA ARG A 31 -11.00 -7.25 -2.80
C ARG A 31 -11.66 -5.87 -2.89
N LEU A 32 -11.08 -4.86 -2.23
CA LEU A 32 -11.56 -3.48 -2.26
C LEU A 32 -11.26 -2.80 -3.60
N GLY A 33 -10.20 -3.22 -4.28
CA GLY A 33 -9.75 -2.65 -5.55
C GLY A 33 -9.11 -1.26 -5.39
N PHE A 34 -8.46 -0.82 -6.47
CA PHE A 34 -7.77 0.48 -6.56
C PHE A 34 -8.39 1.42 -7.60
N GLU A 35 -9.40 0.95 -8.35
CA GLU A 35 -10.10 1.71 -9.38
C GLU A 35 -11.31 2.46 -8.81
N ASN A 36 -11.69 3.57 -9.43
CA ASN A 36 -12.84 4.39 -9.03
C ASN A 36 -12.78 4.91 -7.57
N ARG A 37 -11.58 4.96 -6.99
CA ARG A 37 -11.29 5.53 -5.68
C ARG A 37 -10.68 6.92 -5.86
N LYS A 38 -10.73 7.75 -4.82
CA LYS A 38 -9.98 9.03 -4.75
C LYS A 38 -8.91 8.99 -3.66
N ASP A 39 -8.52 7.79 -3.27
CA ASP A 39 -7.63 7.52 -2.15
C ASP A 39 -6.81 6.25 -2.40
N GLY A 40 -5.72 6.11 -1.63
CA GLY A 40 -4.91 4.91 -1.57
C GLY A 40 -5.08 4.15 -0.25
N PHE A 41 -4.30 3.08 -0.13
CA PHE A 41 -4.15 2.34 1.11
C PHE A 41 -2.80 2.64 1.76
N LYS A 42 -2.76 2.61 3.08
CA LYS A 42 -1.52 2.72 3.86
C LYS A 42 -1.35 1.50 4.73
N VAL A 43 -0.13 1.02 4.83
CA VAL A 43 0.26 -0.03 5.76
C VAL A 43 1.27 0.56 6.72
N LEU A 44 1.02 0.43 8.01
CA LEU A 44 1.97 0.68 9.07
C LEU A 44 2.64 -0.63 9.44
N MET A 45 3.97 -0.62 9.40
CA MET A 45 4.81 -1.78 9.69
C MET A 45 5.69 -1.47 10.89
N PRO A 46 6.07 -2.46 11.72
CA PRO A 46 6.86 -2.21 12.92
C PRO A 46 8.23 -1.64 12.58
N LYS A 47 8.86 -0.88 13.48
CA LYS A 47 10.24 -0.36 13.32
C LYS A 47 11.35 -1.42 13.38
N ASP A 48 11.03 -2.67 13.03
CA ASP A 48 12.01 -3.71 12.77
C ASP A 48 12.29 -3.77 11.27
N SER A 49 13.51 -3.39 10.86
CA SER A 49 13.90 -3.32 9.45
C SER A 49 13.75 -4.66 8.71
N LYS A 50 14.02 -5.80 9.37
CA LYS A 50 13.92 -7.11 8.73
C LYS A 50 12.47 -7.49 8.53
N LEU A 51 11.65 -7.31 9.57
CA LEU A 51 10.23 -7.63 9.51
C LEU A 51 9.48 -6.71 8.52
N ALA A 52 9.73 -5.40 8.57
CA ALA A 52 9.13 -4.44 7.65
C ALA A 52 9.46 -4.74 6.18
N LYS A 53 10.70 -5.17 5.88
CA LYS A 53 11.07 -5.60 4.53
C LYS A 53 10.28 -6.84 4.08
N ARG A 54 10.09 -7.82 4.96
CA ARG A 54 9.31 -9.04 4.65
C ARG A 54 7.83 -8.70 4.44
N ILE A 55 7.25 -7.89 5.32
CA ILE A 55 5.87 -7.40 5.15
C ILE A 55 5.73 -6.64 3.82
N GLY A 56 6.61 -5.67 3.53
CA GLY A 56 6.56 -4.91 2.28
C GLY A 56 6.69 -5.80 1.03
N TYR A 57 7.55 -6.81 1.08
CA TYR A 57 7.68 -7.79 -0.01
C TYR A 57 6.39 -8.59 -0.20
N ILE A 58 5.82 -9.16 0.87
CA ILE A 58 4.55 -9.90 0.82
C ILE A 58 3.44 -9.03 0.26
N MET A 59 3.30 -7.78 0.75
CA MET A 59 2.29 -6.85 0.28
C MET A 59 2.40 -6.61 -1.23
N THR A 60 3.59 -6.20 -1.71
CA THR A 60 3.81 -5.87 -3.12
C THR A 60 3.62 -7.07 -4.04
N THR A 61 4.15 -8.25 -3.67
CA THR A 61 4.01 -9.47 -4.46
C THR A 61 2.56 -9.96 -4.49
N SER A 62 1.89 -10.04 -3.34
CA SER A 62 0.51 -10.53 -3.24
C SER A 62 -0.47 -9.62 -3.98
N ILE A 63 -0.35 -8.29 -3.83
CA ILE A 63 -1.19 -7.33 -4.54
C ILE A 63 -1.03 -7.49 -6.06
N ASN A 64 0.20 -7.48 -6.57
CA ASN A 64 0.45 -7.63 -8.00
C ASN A 64 -0.10 -8.95 -8.55
N HIS A 65 0.12 -10.05 -7.82
CA HIS A 65 -0.39 -11.35 -8.22
C HIS A 65 -1.92 -11.40 -8.21
N GLY A 66 -2.57 -10.94 -7.14
CA GLY A 66 -4.01 -10.98 -6.99
C GLY A 66 -4.76 -10.07 -7.96
N LEU A 67 -4.25 -8.86 -8.23
CA LEU A 67 -4.81 -7.97 -9.26
C LEU A 67 -4.72 -8.61 -10.64
N SER A 68 -3.62 -9.33 -10.93
CA SER A 68 -3.49 -10.08 -12.19
C SER A 68 -4.48 -11.22 -12.32
N GLN A 69 -4.77 -11.95 -11.25
CA GLN A 69 -5.78 -13.02 -11.29
C GLN A 69 -7.20 -12.47 -11.48
N LYS A 70 -7.48 -11.28 -10.96
CA LYS A 70 -8.81 -10.63 -11.06
C LYS A 70 -8.99 -9.75 -12.30
N ASN A 71 -7.97 -9.64 -13.15
CA ASN A 71 -7.96 -8.75 -14.32
C ASN A 71 -8.31 -7.29 -13.96
N GLN A 72 -7.83 -6.82 -12.81
CA GLN A 72 -7.95 -5.42 -12.34
C GLN A 72 -6.72 -4.60 -12.73
N GLU A 73 -6.80 -3.27 -12.62
CA GLU A 73 -5.68 -2.34 -12.81
C GLU A 73 -4.42 -2.81 -12.07
N LYS A 74 -3.31 -2.91 -12.80
CA LYS A 74 -2.02 -3.42 -12.31
C LYS A 74 -1.02 -2.30 -12.05
N ASN A 75 -1.29 -1.11 -12.59
CA ASN A 75 -0.44 0.05 -12.47
C ASN A 75 -0.61 0.70 -11.10
N ILE A 76 -0.16 -0.01 -10.06
CA ILE A 76 -0.17 0.44 -8.68
C ILE A 76 1.21 1.02 -8.36
N ARG A 77 1.22 2.28 -7.93
CA ARG A 77 2.41 2.92 -7.36
C ARG A 77 2.45 2.72 -5.87
N TYR A 78 3.66 2.62 -5.34
CA TYR A 78 3.88 2.54 -3.92
C TYR A 78 5.16 3.25 -3.50
N TRP A 79 5.18 3.71 -2.26
CA TRP A 79 6.35 4.34 -1.64
C TRP A 79 6.45 3.91 -0.19
N THR A 80 7.68 3.64 0.24
CA THR A 80 8.03 3.35 1.63
C THR A 80 8.70 4.56 2.27
N TYR A 81 8.35 4.87 3.51
CA TYR A 81 8.96 5.98 4.25
C TYR A 81 8.92 5.75 5.77
N HIS A 82 9.72 6.55 6.50
CA HIS A 82 9.63 6.59 7.96
C HIS A 82 8.38 7.37 8.36
N HIS A 83 7.40 6.70 8.96
CA HIS A 83 6.14 7.35 9.35
C HIS A 83 6.28 8.07 10.69
N ASP A 84 6.68 7.33 11.72
CA ASP A 84 6.89 7.83 13.07
C ASP A 84 8.04 7.05 13.75
N LYS A 85 8.16 7.19 15.07
CA LYS A 85 9.20 6.52 15.89
C LYS A 85 9.02 4.99 15.96
N ASP A 86 7.80 4.50 15.85
CA ASP A 86 7.41 3.10 16.06
C ASP A 86 7.11 2.38 14.72
N HIS A 87 6.91 3.13 13.64
CA HIS A 87 6.44 2.59 12.36
C HIS A 87 7.23 3.04 11.13
N TYR A 88 7.38 2.10 10.19
CA TYR A 88 7.52 2.40 8.78
C TYR A 88 6.13 2.46 8.13
N ALA A 89 5.98 3.21 7.05
CA ALA A 89 4.78 3.16 6.23
C ALA A 89 5.12 2.72 4.81
N ILE A 90 4.21 1.97 4.20
CA ILE A 90 4.11 1.82 2.75
C ILE A 90 2.72 2.28 2.32
N VAL A 91 2.65 3.06 1.26
CA VAL A 91 1.37 3.50 0.67
C VAL A 91 1.22 2.87 -0.70
N PHE A 92 -0.01 2.50 -1.07
CA PHE A 92 -0.37 1.92 -2.36
C PHE A 92 -1.51 2.74 -2.98
N ILE A 93 -1.36 3.14 -4.24
CA ILE A 93 -2.37 3.89 -4.98
C ILE A 93 -2.28 3.54 -6.47
N SER A 94 -3.40 3.51 -7.19
CA SER A 94 -3.33 3.35 -8.65
C SER A 94 -2.76 4.61 -9.30
N SER A 95 -2.01 4.42 -10.39
CA SER A 95 -1.45 5.53 -11.17
C SER A 95 -2.54 6.44 -11.72
N GLN A 96 -3.68 5.88 -12.14
CA GLN A 96 -4.82 6.67 -12.62
C GLN A 96 -5.34 7.61 -11.52
N VAL A 97 -5.58 7.10 -10.31
CA VAL A 97 -6.08 7.92 -9.20
C VAL A 97 -5.05 8.98 -8.79
N LEU A 98 -3.76 8.65 -8.84
CA LEU A 98 -2.69 9.61 -8.59
C LEU A 98 -2.72 10.78 -9.59
N GLU A 99 -2.90 10.50 -10.88
CA GLU A 99 -3.04 11.52 -11.94
C GLU A 99 -4.31 12.36 -11.76
N GLU A 100 -5.44 11.73 -11.42
CA GLU A 100 -6.70 12.43 -11.12
C GLU A 100 -6.59 13.40 -9.93
N LEU A 101 -5.70 13.12 -8.99
CA LEU A 101 -5.42 13.98 -7.84
C LEU A 101 -4.42 15.11 -8.16
N GLY A 102 -3.83 15.12 -9.36
CA GLY A 102 -2.91 16.18 -9.81
C GLY A 102 -1.48 16.04 -9.27
N PHE A 103 -1.04 14.81 -8.96
CA PHE A 103 0.33 14.51 -8.54
C PHE A 103 1.25 14.10 -9.69
#